data_AF-R0B9L5-F1
#
_entry.id   AF-R0B9L5-F1
#
_cell.length_a   1.000
_cell.length_b   1.000
_cell.length_c   1.000
_cell.angle_alpha   90.00
_cell.angle_beta   90.00
_cell.angle_gamma   90.00
#
_symmetry.space_group_name_H-M   'P 1'
#
loop_
_entity.id
_entity.type
_entity.pdbx_description
1 polymer ?
#
loop_
_entity_poly.entity_id
_entity_poly.type
_entity_poly.pdbx_seq_one_letter_code
_entity_poly.pdbx_strand_id
1 'polypeptide(L)'
;MKKLIIVCEEKYRVYGDYLAQLISLEDDTEDSTVGVKDGEVAAQVWLEKDYKANSAQLSSNQYILFIGHNKLIKEKSSHMKVAFSQYGMAYGWLGKQAVLCVNKVVSAKEYNDFITFALSYQDDLEKLIKEKKEKSKKQQNIEAGAKAAGVAALAVVGGALAVAPLAGVDIVKKLTLNKKIEEQQYSCAVMKFYLDSLGEFLGL
;
A
#
# COMPACT_ATOMS: atom_id res chain seq x y z
N MET A 1 -7.67 -21.21 -0.23
CA MET A 1 -6.41 -20.45 -0.13
C MET A 1 -5.91 -20.03 -1.51
N LYS A 2 -5.97 -18.74 -1.81
CA LYS A 2 -5.44 -18.10 -3.02
C LYS A 2 -3.93 -17.89 -2.84
N LYS A 3 -3.15 -18.08 -3.91
CA LYS A 3 -1.72 -17.79 -3.93
C LYS A 3 -1.50 -16.49 -4.70
N LEU A 4 -0.85 -15.51 -4.10
CA LEU A 4 -0.49 -14.24 -4.72
C LEU A 4 1.03 -14.15 -4.88
N ILE A 5 1.51 -13.89 -6.09
CA ILE A 5 2.90 -13.51 -6.34
C ILE A 5 2.96 -11.99 -6.46
N ILE A 6 3.76 -11.35 -5.62
CA ILE A 6 4.00 -9.91 -5.66
C ILE A 6 5.35 -9.70 -6.34
N VAL A 7 5.35 -9.11 -7.53
CA VAL A 7 6.56 -8.84 -8.30
C VAL A 7 6.93 -7.37 -8.15
N CYS A 8 8.10 -7.11 -7.55
CA CYS A 8 8.56 -5.76 -7.29
C CYS A 8 9.83 -5.43 -8.07
N GLU A 9 9.94 -4.16 -8.47
CA GLU A 9 11.24 -3.55 -8.74
C GLU A 9 12.05 -3.52 -7.42
N GLU A 10 13.37 -3.63 -7.50
CA GLU A 10 14.24 -3.75 -6.33
C GLU A 10 14.05 -2.62 -5.31
N LYS A 11 13.97 -1.38 -5.78
CA LYS A 11 13.72 -0.19 -4.92
C LYS A 11 12.34 -0.17 -4.26
N TYR A 12 11.37 -0.91 -4.81
CA TYR A 12 9.99 -0.95 -4.31
C TYR A 12 9.67 -2.27 -3.59
N ARG A 13 10.66 -3.15 -3.39
CA ARG A 13 10.47 -4.42 -2.68
C ARG A 13 9.88 -4.23 -1.28
N VAL A 14 10.29 -3.18 -0.56
CA VAL A 14 9.75 -2.85 0.76
C VAL A 14 8.23 -2.76 0.79
N TYR A 15 7.59 -2.34 -0.30
CA TYR A 15 6.13 -2.23 -0.41
C TYR A 15 5.46 -3.57 -0.70
N GLY A 16 6.14 -4.46 -1.44
CA GLY A 16 5.68 -5.84 -1.61
C GLY A 16 5.80 -6.64 -0.33
N ASP A 17 6.92 -6.49 0.40
CA ASP A 17 7.10 -7.11 1.71
C ASP A 17 6.08 -6.54 2.71
N TYR A 18 5.77 -5.24 2.66
CA TYR A 18 4.71 -4.64 3.49
C TYR A 18 3.33 -5.24 3.20
N LEU A 19 2.93 -5.40 1.93
CA LEU A 19 1.67 -6.06 1.60
C LEU A 19 1.64 -7.52 2.08
N ALA A 20 2.75 -8.25 1.92
CA ALA A 20 2.85 -9.62 2.41
C ALA A 20 2.70 -9.70 3.93
N GLN A 21 3.26 -8.72 4.67
CA GLN A 21 3.08 -8.60 6.11
C GLN A 21 1.63 -8.34 6.47
N LEU A 22 0.95 -7.41 5.78
CA LEU A 22 -0.48 -7.13 5.99
C LEU A 22 -1.33 -8.38 5.76
N ILE A 23 -1.10 -9.12 4.68
CA ILE A 23 -1.80 -10.39 4.39
C ILE A 23 -1.56 -11.46 5.45
N SER A 24 -0.38 -11.44 6.10
CA SER A 24 -0.03 -12.37 7.17
C SER A 24 -0.49 -11.92 8.55
N LEU A 25 -1.11 -10.74 8.67
CA LEU A 25 -1.73 -10.34 9.92
C LEU A 25 -2.89 -11.30 10.19
N GLU A 26 -2.95 -11.77 11.42
CA GLU A 26 -4.15 -12.42 11.94
C GLU A 26 -4.96 -11.34 12.63
N ASP A 27 -5.69 -10.53 11.87
CA ASP A 27 -6.44 -9.37 12.35
C ASP A 27 -7.97 -9.51 12.23
N ASP A 28 -8.45 -10.64 11.70
CA ASP A 28 -9.88 -10.97 11.69
C ASP A 28 -10.45 -11.27 13.09
N THR A 29 -11.75 -11.05 13.24
CA THR A 29 -12.53 -11.52 14.39
C THR A 29 -13.72 -12.36 13.92
N GLU A 30 -14.47 -12.97 14.84
CA GLU A 30 -15.68 -13.74 14.50
C GLU A 30 -16.71 -12.89 13.72
N ASP A 31 -16.71 -11.57 13.92
CA ASP A 31 -17.71 -10.65 13.35
C ASP A 31 -17.15 -9.71 12.26
N SER A 32 -15.84 -9.70 12.01
CA SER A 32 -15.23 -8.70 11.11
C SER A 32 -13.98 -9.23 10.41
N THR A 33 -13.88 -8.95 9.12
CA THR A 33 -12.68 -9.22 8.31
C THR A 33 -11.96 -7.92 7.97
N VAL A 34 -10.63 -7.90 8.08
CA VAL A 34 -9.80 -6.74 7.72
C VAL A 34 -9.09 -7.04 6.40
N GLY A 35 -9.46 -6.31 5.34
CA GLY A 35 -8.94 -6.56 3.99
C GLY A 35 -9.40 -7.90 3.41
N VAL A 36 -8.68 -8.98 3.71
CA VAL A 36 -9.02 -10.35 3.29
C VAL A 36 -8.97 -11.30 4.47
N LYS A 37 -9.80 -12.34 4.43
CA LYS A 37 -9.93 -13.25 5.55
C LYS A 37 -8.63 -13.97 5.90
N ASP A 38 -8.35 -14.09 7.20
CA ASP A 38 -7.16 -14.74 7.76
C ASP A 38 -6.98 -16.14 7.16
N GLY A 39 -5.78 -16.41 6.63
CA GLY A 39 -5.43 -17.70 6.02
C GLY A 39 -6.04 -17.97 4.64
N GLU A 40 -6.87 -17.07 4.08
CA GLU A 40 -7.40 -17.24 2.73
C GLU A 40 -6.40 -16.90 1.64
N VAL A 41 -5.39 -16.08 1.93
CA VAL A 41 -4.41 -15.60 0.98
C VAL A 41 -3.01 -15.91 1.49
N ALA A 42 -2.17 -16.49 0.62
CA ALA A 42 -0.75 -16.65 0.86
C ALA A 42 0.03 -15.84 -0.18
N ALA A 43 0.88 -14.94 0.28
CA ALA A 43 1.68 -14.06 -0.57
C ALA A 43 3.15 -14.50 -0.63
N GLN A 44 3.78 -14.34 -1.79
CA GLN A 44 5.22 -14.47 -1.97
C GLN A 44 5.76 -13.28 -2.77
N VAL A 45 6.85 -12.69 -2.31
CA VAL A 45 7.47 -11.52 -2.95
C VAL A 45 8.64 -11.95 -3.81
N TRP A 46 8.61 -11.57 -5.08
CA TRP A 46 9.64 -11.82 -6.08
C TRP A 46 10.23 -10.50 -6.58
N LEU A 47 11.50 -10.52 -6.94
CA LEU A 47 12.07 -9.48 -7.77
C LEU A 47 11.76 -9.77 -9.25
N GLU A 48 11.87 -8.74 -10.08
CA GLU A 48 11.65 -8.88 -11.53
C GLU A 48 12.51 -9.95 -12.19
N LYS A 49 13.75 -10.13 -11.70
CA LYS A 49 14.66 -11.16 -12.21
C LYS A 49 14.10 -12.58 -11.97
N ASP A 50 13.50 -12.80 -10.81
CA ASP A 50 12.91 -14.09 -10.43
C ASP A 50 11.63 -14.32 -11.22
N TYR A 51 10.82 -13.27 -11.41
CA TYR A 51 9.65 -13.33 -12.30
C TYR A 51 10.05 -13.68 -13.73
N LYS A 52 11.05 -13.01 -14.32
CA LYS A 52 11.51 -13.32 -15.68
C LYS A 52 11.99 -14.77 -15.81
N ALA A 53 12.77 -15.25 -14.83
CA ALA A 53 13.30 -16.61 -14.82
C ALA A 53 12.20 -17.69 -14.70
N ASN A 54 11.11 -17.40 -13.98
CA ASN A 54 10.06 -18.39 -13.70
C ASN A 54 8.75 -18.17 -14.48
N SER A 55 8.61 -17.05 -15.22
CA SER A 55 7.37 -16.66 -15.89
C SER A 55 6.83 -17.70 -16.86
N ALA A 56 7.70 -18.46 -17.53
CA ALA A 56 7.32 -19.55 -18.43
C ALA A 56 6.60 -20.71 -17.72
N GLN A 57 6.78 -20.86 -16.41
CA GLN A 57 6.13 -21.88 -15.58
C GLN A 57 4.83 -21.38 -14.94
N LEU A 58 4.58 -20.06 -14.98
CA LEU A 58 3.38 -19.46 -14.41
C LEU A 58 2.21 -19.62 -15.39
N SER A 59 1.13 -20.24 -14.93
CA SER A 59 -0.12 -20.29 -15.69
C SER A 59 -0.90 -18.97 -15.58
N SER A 60 -1.82 -18.74 -16.51
CA SER A 60 -2.78 -17.63 -16.44
C SER A 60 -3.69 -17.67 -15.20
N ASN A 61 -3.73 -18.81 -14.50
CA ASN A 61 -4.52 -18.98 -13.29
C ASN A 61 -3.84 -18.46 -12.02
N GLN A 62 -2.56 -18.08 -12.09
CA GLN A 62 -1.79 -17.53 -10.98
C GLN A 62 -2.14 -16.04 -10.77
N TYR A 63 -2.44 -15.64 -9.53
CA TYR A 63 -2.58 -14.22 -9.19
C TYR A 63 -1.21 -13.57 -9.07
N ILE A 64 -1.03 -12.45 -9.78
CA ILE A 64 0.21 -11.69 -9.81
C ILE A 64 -0.09 -10.20 -9.62
N LEU A 65 0.52 -9.58 -8.62
CA LEU A 65 0.52 -8.13 -8.43
C LEU A 65 1.90 -7.58 -8.76
N PHE A 66 1.98 -6.64 -9.69
CA PHE A 66 3.20 -5.91 -9.99
C PHE A 66 3.24 -4.59 -9.23
N ILE A 67 4.32 -4.32 -8.48
CA ILE A 67 4.52 -3.07 -7.74
C ILE A 67 5.76 -2.33 -8.28
N GLY A 68 5.54 -1.11 -8.79
CA GLY A 68 6.61 -0.24 -9.24
C GLY A 68 6.28 0.54 -10.51
N HIS A 69 7.31 1.10 -11.14
CA HIS A 69 7.14 2.01 -12.29
C HIS A 69 8.20 1.81 -13.38
N ASN A 70 8.58 0.56 -13.66
CA ASN A 70 9.52 0.23 -14.72
C ASN A 70 8.81 -0.07 -16.06
N LYS A 71 9.61 -0.35 -17.10
CA LYS A 71 9.10 -0.67 -18.45
C LYS A 71 8.18 -1.91 -18.45
N LEU A 72 8.59 -2.99 -17.77
CA LEU A 72 7.82 -4.23 -17.72
C LEU A 72 6.43 -4.01 -17.11
N ILE A 73 6.34 -3.25 -16.01
CA ILE A 73 5.10 -2.97 -15.30
C ILE A 73 4.18 -2.08 -16.14
N LYS A 74 4.74 -1.10 -16.86
CA LYS A 74 3.98 -0.26 -17.81
C LYS A 74 3.41 -1.05 -18.98
N GLU A 75 4.17 -2.01 -19.51
CA GLU A 75 3.70 -2.90 -20.57
C GLU A 75 2.56 -3.80 -20.07
N LYS A 76 2.62 -4.25 -18.81
CA LYS A 76 1.54 -5.04 -18.20
C LYS A 76 0.28 -4.22 -17.95
N SER A 77 0.39 -2.92 -17.65
CA SER A 77 -0.75 -2.08 -17.33
C SER A 77 -1.52 -1.52 -18.53
N SER A 78 -1.00 -1.60 -19.76
CA SER A 78 -1.55 -0.91 -20.94
C SER A 78 -3.01 -1.22 -21.26
N HIS A 79 -3.49 -2.41 -20.89
CA HIS A 79 -4.85 -2.87 -21.13
C HIS A 79 -5.64 -3.16 -19.86
N MET A 80 -5.10 -2.78 -18.70
CA MET A 80 -5.77 -3.02 -17.42
C MET A 80 -6.89 -2.02 -17.19
N LYS A 81 -7.98 -2.49 -16.55
CA LYS A 81 -9.02 -1.60 -16.04
C LYS A 81 -8.47 -0.88 -14.82
N VAL A 82 -8.51 0.45 -14.83
CA VAL A 82 -8.16 1.26 -13.66
C VAL A 82 -9.22 1.05 -12.59
N ALA A 83 -8.80 0.58 -11.41
CA ALA A 83 -9.65 0.42 -10.24
C ALA A 83 -9.54 1.64 -9.31
N PHE A 84 -8.36 2.25 -9.25
CA PHE A 84 -8.12 3.46 -8.46
C PHE A 84 -7.06 4.34 -9.14
N SER A 85 -7.26 5.65 -9.10
CA SER A 85 -6.31 6.65 -9.56
C SER A 85 -6.55 7.99 -8.87
N GLN A 86 -5.77 8.29 -7.83
CA GLN A 86 -5.87 9.54 -7.08
C GLN A 86 -4.54 9.88 -6.41
N TYR A 87 -4.25 11.17 -6.23
CA TYR A 87 -3.00 11.65 -5.64
C TYR A 87 -1.75 11.02 -6.27
N GLY A 88 -1.78 10.79 -7.59
CA GLY A 88 -0.69 10.17 -8.33
C GLY A 88 -0.44 8.68 -8.07
N MET A 89 -1.15 8.07 -7.12
CA MET A 89 -1.23 6.62 -6.93
C MET A 89 -2.23 6.05 -7.93
N ALA A 90 -1.92 4.89 -8.50
CA ALA A 90 -2.85 4.18 -9.35
C ALA A 90 -2.69 2.67 -9.19
N TYR A 91 -3.82 1.96 -9.26
CA TYR A 91 -3.81 0.52 -9.43
C TYR A 91 -5.01 0.05 -10.25
N GLY A 92 -4.85 -1.12 -10.84
CA GLY A 92 -5.84 -1.75 -11.70
C GLY A 92 -5.45 -3.16 -12.04
N TRP A 93 -6.39 -3.91 -12.62
CA TRP A 93 -6.16 -5.30 -12.99
C TRP A 93 -6.92 -5.69 -14.24
N LEU A 94 -6.46 -6.79 -14.85
CA LEU A 94 -7.17 -7.51 -15.89
C LEU A 94 -6.99 -9.01 -15.61
N GLY A 95 -8.11 -9.69 -15.36
CA GLY A 95 -8.07 -11.08 -14.89
C GLY A 95 -7.27 -11.19 -13.59
N LYS A 96 -6.27 -12.07 -13.58
CA LYS A 96 -5.44 -12.37 -12.40
C LYS A 96 -4.12 -11.62 -12.34
N GLN A 97 -3.96 -10.58 -13.17
CA GLN A 97 -2.79 -9.70 -13.13
C GLN A 97 -3.22 -8.29 -12.73
N ALA A 98 -2.57 -7.75 -11.71
CA ALA A 98 -2.75 -6.40 -11.20
C ALA A 98 -1.44 -5.59 -11.28
N VAL A 99 -1.56 -4.28 -11.40
CA VAL A 99 -0.45 -3.33 -11.30
C VAL A 99 -0.79 -2.28 -10.25
N LEU A 100 0.17 -1.95 -9.39
CA LEU A 100 0.13 -0.85 -8.44
C LEU A 100 1.37 0.02 -8.63
N CYS A 101 1.17 1.31 -8.89
CA CYS A 101 2.24 2.24 -9.18
C CYS A 101 1.97 3.66 -8.68
N VAL A 102 3.03 4.45 -8.59
CA VAL A 102 2.94 5.90 -8.47
C VAL A 102 3.33 6.51 -9.81
N ASN A 103 2.35 7.11 -10.49
CA ASN A 103 2.55 7.74 -11.80
C ASN A 103 3.10 9.17 -11.69
N LYS A 104 2.77 9.85 -10.59
CA LYS A 104 3.17 11.24 -10.36
C LYS A 104 3.35 11.46 -8.85
N VAL A 105 4.43 12.12 -8.48
CA VAL A 105 4.63 12.55 -7.09
C VAL A 105 3.68 13.68 -6.75
N VAL A 106 3.00 13.60 -5.61
CA VAL A 106 2.07 14.64 -5.14
C VAL A 106 2.80 15.99 -5.03
N SER A 107 2.16 17.06 -5.50
CA SER A 107 2.72 18.39 -5.39
C SER A 107 2.58 18.94 -3.97
N ALA A 108 3.43 19.89 -3.58
CA ALA A 108 3.35 20.52 -2.26
C ALA A 108 1.97 21.15 -1.95
N LYS A 109 1.21 21.54 -2.98
CA LYS A 109 -0.14 22.12 -2.83
C LYS A 109 -1.19 21.07 -2.46
N GLU A 110 -1.07 19.88 -3.03
CA GLU A 110 -2.00 18.76 -2.83
C GLU A 110 -1.58 17.86 -1.65
N TYR A 111 -0.40 18.12 -1.07
CA TYR A 111 0.22 17.26 -0.07
C TYR A 111 -0.61 17.13 1.21
N ASN A 112 -1.21 18.21 1.70
CA ASN A 112 -2.04 18.15 2.91
C ASN A 112 -3.30 17.30 2.70
N ASP A 113 -3.91 17.40 1.52
CA ASP A 113 -5.08 16.59 1.18
C ASP A 113 -4.69 15.12 1.04
N PHE A 114 -3.56 14.84 0.39
CA PHE A 114 -3.00 13.49 0.30
C PHE A 114 -2.68 12.90 1.67
N ILE A 115 -2.06 13.65 2.57
CA ILE A 115 -1.73 13.15 3.92
C ILE A 115 -2.99 12.92 4.73
N THR A 116 -3.98 13.80 4.65
CA THR A 116 -5.27 13.57 5.30
C THR A 116 -5.93 12.28 4.80
N PHE A 117 -5.88 12.05 3.48
CA PHE A 117 -6.34 10.80 2.88
C PHE A 117 -5.50 9.59 3.35
N ALA A 118 -4.18 9.69 3.37
CA ALA A 118 -3.32 8.57 3.76
C ALA A 118 -3.49 8.19 5.24
N LEU A 119 -3.64 9.18 6.11
CA LEU A 119 -3.86 8.97 7.54
C LEU A 119 -5.20 8.31 7.83
N SER A 120 -6.26 8.59 7.05
CA SER A 120 -7.55 7.92 7.28
C SER A 120 -7.43 6.40 7.15
N TYR A 121 -6.67 5.89 6.17
CA TYR A 121 -6.43 4.46 6.03
C TYR A 121 -5.56 3.86 7.15
N GLN A 122 -4.61 4.65 7.68
CA GLN A 122 -3.84 4.20 8.83
C GLN A 122 -4.71 4.13 10.08
N ASP A 123 -5.52 5.17 10.32
CA ASP A 123 -6.46 5.21 11.43
C ASP A 123 -7.50 4.07 11.32
N ASP A 124 -8.00 3.79 10.12
CA ASP A 124 -8.90 2.66 9.86
C ASP A 124 -8.22 1.33 10.21
N LEU A 125 -6.99 1.11 9.74
CA LEU A 125 -6.22 -0.10 10.06
C LEU A 125 -5.94 -0.21 11.56
N GLU A 126 -5.49 0.87 12.22
CA GLU A 126 -5.22 0.89 13.65
C GLU A 126 -6.49 0.67 14.48
N LYS A 127 -7.61 1.25 14.06
CA LYS A 127 -8.91 1.08 14.72
C LYS A 127 -9.37 -0.37 14.62
N LEU A 128 -9.29 -0.98 13.44
CA LEU A 128 -9.63 -2.39 13.24
C LEU A 128 -8.77 -3.30 14.13
N ILE A 129 -7.46 -3.02 14.23
CA ILE A 129 -6.55 -3.77 15.10
C ILE A 129 -6.79 -3.49 16.60
N LYS A 130 -7.11 -2.25 16.99
CA LYS A 130 -7.36 -1.86 18.40
C LYS A 130 -8.70 -2.37 18.90
N GLU A 131 -9.78 -2.28 18.11
CA GLU A 131 -11.08 -2.86 18.45
C GLU A 131 -10.96 -4.37 18.75
N LYS A 132 -10.07 -5.09 18.06
CA LYS A 132 -9.73 -6.49 18.35
C LYS A 132 -9.00 -6.69 19.69
N LYS A 133 -8.04 -5.81 20.02
CA LYS A 133 -7.32 -5.84 21.31
C LYS A 133 -8.23 -5.48 22.50
N GLU A 134 -9.15 -4.54 22.30
CA GLU A 134 -10.10 -4.08 23.33
C GLU A 134 -11.28 -5.04 23.52
N LYS A 135 -11.80 -5.69 22.46
CA LYS A 135 -12.74 -6.83 22.60
C LYS A 135 -12.11 -8.00 23.38
N SER A 136 -10.79 -8.12 23.37
CA SER A 136 -10.02 -9.09 24.18
C SER A 136 -9.65 -8.57 25.58
N LYS A 137 -9.82 -7.27 25.86
CA LYS A 137 -9.49 -6.61 27.14
C LYS A 137 -10.45 -5.45 27.39
N LYS A 138 -11.58 -5.74 28.00
CA LYS A 138 -12.52 -4.72 28.47
C LYS A 138 -11.90 -3.95 29.63
N GLN A 139 -11.24 -2.81 29.38
CA GLN A 139 -11.32 -1.57 30.19
C GLN A 139 -10.28 -0.50 29.82
N GLN A 140 -10.81 0.73 29.71
CA GLN A 140 -10.24 2.06 29.95
C GLN A 140 -10.01 3.01 28.76
N ASN A 141 -10.76 4.11 28.88
CA ASN A 141 -10.81 5.37 28.16
C ASN A 141 -9.45 6.07 27.97
N ILE A 142 -9.30 6.92 26.94
CA ILE A 142 -9.42 8.41 27.00
C ILE A 142 -8.84 9.05 25.71
N GLU A 143 -9.71 9.87 25.11
CA GLU A 143 -9.58 11.17 24.43
C GLU A 143 -8.55 11.45 23.31
N ALA A 144 -9.15 11.92 22.20
CA ALA A 144 -8.55 12.56 21.05
C ALA A 144 -8.11 14.02 21.34
N GLY A 145 -6.99 14.43 20.76
CA GLY A 145 -6.52 15.81 20.74
C GLY A 145 -5.92 16.16 19.38
N ALA A 146 -6.51 17.15 18.72
CA ALA A 146 -6.26 17.50 17.33
C ALA A 146 -5.25 18.66 17.13
N LYS A 147 -4.72 18.72 15.89
CA LYS A 147 -4.19 19.87 15.11
C LYS A 147 -2.75 20.30 15.32
N ALA A 148 -2.00 20.37 14.21
CA ALA A 148 -1.15 21.52 13.88
C ALA A 148 -0.88 21.60 12.37
N ALA A 149 -1.18 22.76 11.79
CA ALA A 149 -0.91 23.12 10.41
C ALA A 149 0.58 23.45 10.23
N GLY A 150 1.24 22.73 9.33
CA GLY A 150 2.60 22.97 8.86
C GLY A 150 2.95 21.92 7.82
N VAL A 151 3.56 22.31 6.70
CA VAL A 151 3.99 21.35 5.68
C VAL A 151 5.05 20.46 6.32
N ALA A 152 4.67 19.23 6.61
CA ALA A 152 5.50 18.31 7.34
C ALA A 152 5.83 17.10 6.47
N ALA A 153 7.11 16.89 6.17
CA ALA A 153 7.57 15.68 5.51
C ALA A 153 7.37 14.48 6.44
N LEU A 154 6.57 13.52 5.98
CA LEU A 154 6.54 12.23 6.65
C LEU A 154 7.76 11.35 6.32
N ALA A 155 8.28 10.61 7.30
CA ALA A 155 9.22 9.50 7.09
C ALA A 155 8.49 8.17 7.33
N VAL A 156 8.71 7.18 6.47
CA VAL A 156 8.23 5.81 6.69
C VAL A 156 9.30 5.08 7.49
N VAL A 157 9.04 4.81 8.77
CA VAL A 157 9.90 3.97 9.61
C VAL A 157 9.10 2.73 9.96
N GLY A 158 9.48 1.56 9.41
CA GLY A 158 8.91 0.27 9.81
C GLY A 158 7.39 0.12 9.61
N GLY A 159 6.81 0.78 8.59
CA GLY A 159 5.38 0.67 8.27
C GLY A 159 4.50 1.79 8.85
N ALA A 160 5.03 2.71 9.65
CA ALA A 160 4.29 3.86 10.18
C ALA A 160 4.71 5.19 9.50
N LEU A 161 3.72 6.03 9.24
CA LEU A 161 3.84 7.37 8.63
C LEU A 161 4.13 8.42 9.74
N ALA A 162 5.36 8.96 9.82
CA ALA A 162 5.77 9.90 10.89
C ALA A 162 6.01 11.33 10.38
N VAL A 163 5.28 12.34 10.89
CA VAL A 163 5.20 13.74 10.40
C VAL A 163 6.31 14.66 10.94
N ALA A 164 7.11 15.31 10.08
CA ALA A 164 8.18 16.26 10.51
C ALA A 164 8.18 17.60 9.74
N PRO A 165 8.24 18.78 10.40
CA PRO A 165 8.13 20.09 9.74
C PRO A 165 9.30 20.40 8.78
N LEU A 166 9.00 21.00 7.61
CA LEU A 166 10.00 21.39 6.61
C LEU A 166 10.20 22.92 6.57
N ALA A 167 11.37 23.40 7.01
CA ALA A 167 11.82 24.77 6.79
C ALA A 167 12.83 24.87 5.64
N GLY A 168 12.55 25.75 4.67
CA GLY A 168 13.48 26.22 3.61
C GLY A 168 13.92 25.16 2.59
N VAL A 169 13.33 25.16 1.38
CA VAL A 169 13.56 24.13 0.36
C VAL A 169 14.59 24.57 -0.70
N ASP A 170 15.84 24.11 -0.53
CA ASP A 170 16.86 24.02 -1.59
C ASP A 170 16.50 22.95 -2.64
N ILE A 171 17.08 23.02 -3.85
CA ILE A 171 16.85 22.04 -4.93
C ILE A 171 17.17 20.60 -4.50
N VAL A 172 18.22 20.39 -3.71
CA VAL A 172 18.58 19.08 -3.13
C VAL A 172 17.52 18.61 -2.12
N LYS A 173 16.98 19.52 -1.30
CA LYS A 173 15.88 19.21 -0.37
C LYS A 173 14.59 18.87 -1.12
N LYS A 174 14.32 19.51 -2.26
CA LYS A 174 13.15 19.22 -3.11
C LYS A 174 13.19 17.79 -3.68
N LEU A 175 14.35 17.31 -4.11
CA LEU A 175 14.51 15.94 -4.60
C LEU A 175 14.26 14.91 -3.48
N THR A 176 14.87 15.12 -2.32
CA THR A 176 14.67 14.27 -1.14
C THR A 176 13.22 14.29 -0.67
N LEU A 177 12.56 15.44 -0.74
CA LEU A 177 11.14 15.58 -0.41
C LEU A 177 10.28 14.78 -1.38
N ASN A 178 10.48 14.93 -2.69
CA ASN A 178 9.71 14.18 -3.69
C ASN A 178 9.86 12.67 -3.50
N LYS A 179 11.07 12.20 -3.19
CA LYS A 179 11.31 10.78 -2.88
C LYS A 179 10.51 10.33 -1.66
N LYS A 180 10.52 11.09 -0.57
CA LYS A 180 9.72 10.78 0.63
C LYS A 180 8.23 10.78 0.36
N ILE A 181 7.73 11.73 -0.45
CA ILE A 181 6.32 11.78 -0.85
C ILE A 181 5.97 10.55 -1.68
N GLU A 182 6.82 10.19 -2.65
CA GLU A 182 6.63 8.96 -3.43
C GLU A 182 6.60 7.72 -2.54
N GLU A 183 7.49 7.65 -1.55
CA GLU A 183 7.53 6.55 -0.60
C GLU A 183 6.21 6.43 0.21
N GLN A 184 5.66 7.56 0.65
CA GLN A 184 4.36 7.61 1.34
C GLN A 184 3.21 7.21 0.41
N GLN A 185 3.26 7.62 -0.85
CA GLN A 185 2.26 7.24 -1.85
C GLN A 185 2.24 5.72 -2.07
N TYR A 186 3.40 5.07 -2.15
CA TYR A 186 3.44 3.60 -2.26
C TYR A 186 2.91 2.91 -1.01
N SER A 187 3.29 3.38 0.20
CA SER A 187 2.74 2.85 1.46
C SER A 187 1.22 2.97 1.51
N CYS A 188 0.68 4.16 1.20
CA CYS A 188 -0.76 4.41 1.19
C CYS A 188 -1.46 3.56 0.12
N ALA A 189 -0.92 3.47 -1.10
CA ALA A 189 -1.49 2.67 -2.16
C ALA A 189 -1.56 1.19 -1.79
N VAL A 190 -0.52 0.64 -1.15
CA VAL A 190 -0.51 -0.76 -0.67
C VAL A 190 -1.57 -0.97 0.41
N MET A 191 -1.64 -0.10 1.40
CA MET A 191 -2.61 -0.22 2.49
C MET A 191 -4.05 -0.13 1.97
N LYS A 192 -4.33 0.84 1.11
CA LYS A 192 -5.62 0.96 0.44
C LYS A 192 -5.94 -0.27 -0.41
N PHE A 193 -4.97 -0.76 -1.19
CA PHE A 193 -5.18 -1.95 -2.02
C PHE A 193 -5.53 -3.16 -1.15
N TYR A 194 -4.82 -3.37 -0.03
CA TYR A 194 -5.12 -4.44 0.92
C TYR A 194 -6.54 -4.33 1.50
N LEU A 195 -6.92 -3.16 2.01
CA LEU A 195 -8.20 -2.95 2.68
C LEU A 195 -9.40 -3.00 1.71
N ASP A 196 -9.27 -2.41 0.52
CA ASP A 196 -10.44 -2.13 -0.32
C ASP A 196 -10.51 -2.97 -1.60
N SER A 197 -9.38 -3.53 -2.08
CA SER A 197 -9.29 -4.01 -3.46
C SER A 197 -8.66 -5.38 -3.61
N LEU A 198 -7.97 -5.89 -2.58
CA LEU A 198 -7.32 -7.20 -2.63
C LEU A 198 -8.36 -8.33 -2.73
N GLY A 199 -9.44 -8.26 -1.95
CA GLY A 199 -10.54 -9.23 -2.01
C GLY A 199 -11.17 -9.28 -3.41
N GLU A 200 -11.57 -8.12 -3.95
CA GLU A 200 -12.16 -8.01 -5.29
C GLU A 200 -11.21 -8.55 -6.37
N PHE A 201 -9.93 -8.16 -6.31
CA PHE A 201 -8.92 -8.66 -7.26
C PHE A 201 -8.77 -10.18 -7.18
N LEU A 202 -8.77 -10.76 -5.98
CA LEU A 202 -8.64 -12.20 -5.78
C LEU A 202 -9.94 -12.97 -6.04
N GLY A 203 -11.05 -12.27 -6.25
CA GLY A 203 -12.39 -12.85 -6.38
C GLY A 203 -12.78 -13.60 -5.10
N LEU A 204 -12.68 -12.89 -3.97
CA LEU A 204 -13.14 -13.30 -2.64
C LEU A 204 -14.39 -12.51 -2.26
#